data_AF-A0A8J8JNR6-F1
#
_entry.id   AF-A0A8J8JNR6-F1
#
_cell.length_a   1.000
_cell.length_b   1.000
_cell.length_c   1.000
_cell.angle_alpha   90.00
_cell.angle_beta   90.00
_cell.angle_gamma   90.00
#
_symmetry.space_group_name_H-M   'P 1'
#
loop_
_entity.id
_entity.type
_entity.pdbx_description
1 polymer ?
#
loop_
_entity_poly.entity_id
_entity_poly.type
_entity_poly.pdbx_seq_one_letter_code
_entity_poly.pdbx_strand_id
1 'polypeptide(L)'
;MSVQISSRLPRKFLSEIESLVKEGYYHNDSDFVREAVREKLEGIKEVKLREMSLEEAKEEIYRYLEQNPDSYPYDIANELRLELSLVHEALIELKKEGKAVEVE
;
A
#
# COMPACT_ATOMS: atom_id res chain seq x y z
N MET A 1 -2.26 15.75 15.90
CA MET A 1 -1.01 16.18 16.57
C MET A 1 0.10 16.24 15.52
N SER A 2 0.97 17.25 15.54
CA SER A 2 2.13 17.35 14.66
C SER A 2 3.43 17.25 15.47
N VAL A 3 4.46 16.62 14.91
CA VAL A 3 5.78 16.44 15.52
C VAL A 3 6.85 17.02 14.59
N GLN A 4 7.87 17.67 15.14
CA GLN A 4 9.01 18.18 14.37
C GLN A 4 10.12 17.12 14.33
N ILE A 5 10.61 16.82 13.12
CA ILE A 5 11.75 15.93 12.88
C ILE A 5 12.82 16.74 12.15
N SER A 6 14.08 16.63 12.55
CA SER A 6 15.21 17.32 11.91
C SER A 6 16.25 16.33 11.40
N SER A 7 16.80 16.61 10.22
CA SER A 7 17.87 15.84 9.60
C SER A 7 18.78 16.77 8.81
N ARG A 8 20.06 16.40 8.63
CA ARG A 8 21.00 17.16 7.81
C ARG A 8 20.97 16.63 6.38
N LEU A 9 20.78 17.54 5.42
CA LEU A 9 20.80 17.23 3.99
C LEU A 9 21.98 17.94 3.31
N PRO A 10 22.56 17.34 2.25
CA PRO A 10 23.49 18.04 1.36
C PRO A 10 22.89 19.33 0.83
N ARG A 11 23.69 20.40 0.78
CA ARG A 11 23.24 21.73 0.35
C ARG A 11 22.60 21.75 -1.04
N LYS A 12 23.07 20.87 -1.95
CA LYS A 12 22.50 20.73 -3.31
C LYS A 12 21.00 20.41 -3.30
N PHE A 13 20.54 19.59 -2.37
CA PHE A 13 19.12 19.21 -2.30
C PHE A 13 18.25 20.37 -1.85
N LEU A 14 18.74 21.21 -0.94
CA LEU A 14 18.02 22.42 -0.57
C LEU A 14 17.83 23.33 -1.79
N SER A 15 18.88 23.52 -2.59
CA SER A 15 18.81 24.34 -3.80
C SER A 15 17.84 23.77 -4.86
N GLU A 16 17.75 22.45 -4.98
CA GLU A 16 16.77 21.79 -5.86
C GLU A 16 15.33 22.01 -5.35
N ILE A 17 15.10 21.85 -4.04
CA ILE A 17 13.78 22.09 -3.41
C ILE A 17 13.35 23.55 -3.58
N GLU A 18 14.24 24.50 -3.33
CA GLU A 18 13.98 25.93 -3.49
C GLU A 18 13.59 26.30 -4.93
N SER A 19 14.19 25.64 -5.94
CA SER A 19 13.81 25.82 -7.35
C SER A 19 12.38 25.36 -7.61
N LEU A 20 12.01 24.17 -7.10
CA LEU A 20 10.66 23.62 -7.28
C LEU A 20 9.58 24.49 -6.62
N VAL A 21 9.88 25.05 -5.43
CA VAL A 21 8.99 26.01 -4.76
C VAL A 21 8.86 27.29 -5.58
N LYS A 22 9.97 27.83 -6.09
CA LYS A 22 9.98 29.04 -6.92
C LYS A 22 9.21 28.87 -8.23
N GLU A 23 9.28 27.67 -8.82
CA GLU A 23 8.55 27.29 -10.03
C GLU A 23 7.05 27.03 -9.75
N GLY A 24 6.64 26.99 -8.48
CA GLY A 24 5.25 26.87 -8.07
C GLY A 24 4.75 25.43 -7.95
N TYR A 25 5.62 24.43 -8.02
CA TYR A 25 5.24 23.02 -7.82
C TYR A 25 4.84 22.72 -6.37
N TYR A 26 5.43 23.45 -5.42
CA TYR A 26 5.18 23.28 -3.99
C TYR A 26 4.95 24.61 -3.30
N HIS A 27 4.13 24.62 -2.24
CA HIS A 27 3.84 25.86 -1.51
C HIS A 27 5.03 26.37 -0.68
N ASN A 28 5.87 25.46 -0.17
CA ASN A 28 7.11 25.73 0.55
C ASN A 28 7.94 24.45 0.73
N ASP A 29 9.18 24.56 1.23
CA ASP A 29 10.08 23.42 1.47
C ASP A 29 9.46 22.34 2.37
N SER A 30 8.67 22.76 3.38
CA SER A 30 8.03 21.80 4.28
C SER A 30 6.90 21.02 3.59
N ASP A 31 6.29 21.60 2.56
CA ASP A 31 5.28 20.94 1.73
C ASP A 31 5.90 19.79 0.94
N PHE A 32 6.99 20.10 0.23
CA PHE A 32 7.82 19.12 -0.46
C PHE A 32 8.27 17.98 0.48
N VAL A 33 8.83 18.33 1.65
CA VAL A 33 9.33 17.32 2.60
C VAL A 33 8.20 16.43 3.13
N ARG A 34 7.01 17.00 3.42
CA ARG A 34 5.86 16.20 3.85
C ARG A 34 5.39 15.24 2.78
N GLU A 35 5.36 15.67 1.52
CA GLU A 35 4.99 14.82 0.39
C GLU A 35 6.00 13.69 0.19
N ALA A 36 7.30 14.00 0.13
CA ALA A 36 8.36 13.01 -0.01
C ALA A 36 8.34 11.96 1.12
N VAL A 37 8.06 12.39 2.36
CA VAL A 37 7.88 11.46 3.49
C VAL A 37 6.66 10.58 3.29
N ARG A 38 5.52 11.14 2.85
CA ARG A 38 4.30 10.37 2.59
C ARG A 38 4.52 9.34 1.49
N GLU A 39 5.04 9.76 0.35
CA GLU A 39 5.35 8.91 -0.80
C GLU A 39 6.30 7.77 -0.38
N LYS A 40 7.36 8.09 0.39
CA LYS A 40 8.29 7.06 0.84
C LYS A 40 7.64 6.07 1.81
N LEU A 41 6.76 6.53 2.71
CA LEU A 41 6.04 5.67 3.63
C LEU A 41 5.00 4.81 2.92
N GLU A 42 4.31 5.34 1.90
CA GLU A 42 3.36 4.60 1.06
C GLU A 42 4.08 3.52 0.26
N GLY A 43 5.18 3.87 -0.43
CA GLY A 43 6.00 2.88 -1.13
C GLY A 43 6.64 1.83 -0.21
N ILE A 44 6.88 2.12 1.08
CA ILE A 44 7.31 1.09 2.05
C ILE A 44 6.12 0.27 2.57
N LYS A 45 4.93 0.87 2.72
CA LYS A 45 3.71 0.17 3.14
C LYS A 45 3.26 -0.83 2.08
N GLU A 46 3.41 -0.52 0.80
CA GLU A 46 3.22 -1.48 -0.31
C GLU A 46 4.15 -2.69 -0.18
N VAL A 47 5.35 -2.50 0.42
CA VAL A 47 6.35 -3.57 0.57
C VAL A 47 6.11 -4.43 1.82
N LYS A 48 5.36 -3.96 2.82
CA LYS A 48 5.11 -4.75 4.04
C LYS A 48 3.85 -5.59 3.91
N LEU A 49 4.04 -6.79 3.34
CA LEU A 49 3.07 -7.86 3.41
C LEU A 49 2.77 -8.19 4.88
N ARG A 50 1.49 -8.43 5.17
CA ARG A 50 1.04 -8.89 6.48
C ARG A 50 1.32 -10.38 6.58
N GLU A 51 2.08 -10.77 7.60
CA GLU A 51 2.15 -12.17 8.00
C GLU A 51 0.87 -12.52 8.75
N MET A 52 0.13 -13.49 8.22
CA MET A 52 -1.05 -14.06 8.87
C MET A 52 -1.24 -15.51 8.45
N SER A 53 -2.06 -16.24 9.20
CA SER A 53 -2.39 -17.62 8.86
C SER A 53 -3.33 -17.72 7.65
N LEU A 54 -3.34 -18.89 7.01
CA LEU A 54 -4.25 -19.19 5.90
C LEU A 54 -5.72 -19.01 6.29
N GLU A 55 -6.10 -19.36 7.52
CA GLU A 55 -7.49 -19.25 7.98
C GLU A 55 -7.92 -17.79 8.14
N GLU A 56 -7.05 -16.94 8.70
CA GLU A 56 -7.29 -15.49 8.80
C GLU A 56 -7.38 -14.85 7.41
N ALA A 57 -6.49 -15.26 6.49
CA ALA A 57 -6.50 -14.79 5.11
C ALA A 57 -7.80 -15.16 4.40
N LYS A 58 -8.28 -16.41 4.55
CA LYS A 58 -9.57 -16.84 3.97
C LYS A 58 -10.74 -16.00 4.46
N GLU A 59 -10.82 -15.71 5.76
CA GLU A 59 -11.90 -14.87 6.30
C GLU A 59 -11.87 -13.44 5.75
N GLU A 60 -10.70 -12.81 5.69
CA GLU A 60 -10.56 -11.45 5.16
C GLU A 60 -10.84 -11.41 3.64
N ILE A 61 -10.30 -12.36 2.88
CA ILE A 61 -10.51 -12.46 1.42
C ILE A 61 -12.00 -12.69 1.13
N TYR A 62 -12.67 -13.56 1.88
CA TYR A 62 -14.11 -13.78 1.72
C TYR A 62 -14.92 -12.49 1.93
N ARG A 63 -14.66 -11.76 3.02
CA ARG A 63 -15.34 -10.46 3.29
C ARG A 63 -15.02 -9.38 2.26
N TYR A 64 -13.80 -9.41 1.71
CA TYR A 64 -13.39 -8.49 0.64
C TYR A 64 -14.15 -8.78 -0.66
N LEU A 65 -14.27 -10.06 -1.04
CA LEU A 65 -14.99 -10.50 -2.24
C LEU A 65 -16.51 -10.23 -2.15
N GLU A 66 -17.10 -10.25 -0.95
CA GLU A 66 -18.50 -9.83 -0.77
C GLU A 66 -18.74 -8.38 -1.21
N GLN A 67 -17.72 -7.53 -1.12
CA GLN A 67 -17.78 -6.11 -1.52
C GLN A 67 -17.24 -5.88 -2.93
N ASN A 68 -16.32 -6.74 -3.39
CA ASN A 68 -15.61 -6.61 -4.65
C ASN A 68 -15.58 -7.99 -5.38
N PRO A 69 -16.72 -8.46 -5.91
CA PRO A 69 -16.85 -9.84 -6.39
C PRO A 69 -15.99 -10.17 -7.61
N ASP A 70 -15.62 -9.15 -8.40
CA ASP A 70 -14.88 -9.32 -9.66
C ASP A 70 -13.38 -9.02 -9.52
N SER A 71 -12.85 -8.93 -8.29
CA SER A 71 -11.43 -8.61 -8.05
C SER A 71 -10.51 -9.76 -8.45
N TYR A 72 -9.42 -9.44 -9.15
CA TYR A 72 -8.39 -10.44 -9.46
C TYR A 72 -7.52 -10.74 -8.23
N PRO A 73 -6.89 -11.93 -8.14
CA PRO A 73 -6.01 -12.30 -7.03
C PRO A 73 -4.90 -11.27 -6.75
N TYR A 74 -4.38 -10.60 -7.78
CA TYR A 74 -3.39 -9.54 -7.65
C TYR A 74 -3.95 -8.30 -6.95
N ASP A 75 -5.19 -7.89 -7.29
CA ASP A 75 -5.86 -6.76 -6.65
C ASP A 75 -6.13 -7.06 -5.18
N ILE A 76 -6.59 -8.28 -4.88
CA ILE A 76 -6.81 -8.77 -3.51
C ILE A 76 -5.50 -8.74 -2.71
N ALA A 77 -4.40 -9.24 -3.28
CA ALA A 77 -3.09 -9.26 -2.64
C ALA A 77 -2.60 -7.84 -2.31
N ASN A 78 -2.78 -6.88 -3.24
CA ASN A 78 -2.39 -5.49 -3.02
C ASN A 78 -3.27 -4.81 -1.96
N GLU A 79 -4.59 -4.89 -2.11
CA GLU A 79 -5.54 -4.20 -1.22
C GLU A 79 -5.47 -4.74 0.21
N LEU A 80 -5.39 -6.07 0.36
CA LEU A 80 -5.28 -6.71 1.68
C LEU A 80 -3.83 -6.76 2.21
N ARG A 81 -2.86 -6.39 1.37
CA ARG A 81 -1.41 -6.48 1.62
C ARG A 81 -1.00 -7.89 2.05
N LEU A 82 -1.43 -8.87 1.28
CA LEU A 82 -1.14 -10.29 1.48
C LEU A 82 -0.18 -10.77 0.42
N GLU A 83 0.61 -11.78 0.77
CA GLU A 83 1.47 -12.45 -0.19
C GLU A 83 0.60 -13.16 -1.24
N LEU A 84 0.96 -13.04 -2.53
CA LEU A 84 0.11 -13.49 -3.62
C LEU A 84 -0.11 -15.02 -3.61
N SER A 85 0.90 -15.80 -3.22
CA SER A 85 0.74 -17.25 -3.06
C SER A 85 -0.21 -17.61 -1.91
N LEU A 86 -0.21 -16.86 -0.80
CA LEU A 86 -1.18 -17.01 0.29
C LEU A 86 -2.61 -16.70 -0.20
N VAL A 87 -2.79 -15.65 -1.01
CA VAL A 87 -4.09 -15.33 -1.62
C VAL A 87 -4.56 -16.46 -2.53
N HIS A 88 -3.69 -16.98 -3.39
CA HIS A 88 -4.02 -18.11 -4.26
C HIS A 88 -4.42 -19.35 -3.46
N GLU A 89 -3.67 -19.69 -2.40
CA GLU A 89 -3.98 -20.81 -1.53
C GLU A 89 -5.35 -20.64 -0.85
N ALA A 90 -5.61 -19.45 -0.29
CA ALA A 90 -6.87 -19.14 0.36
C ALA A 90 -8.07 -19.21 -0.60
N LEU A 91 -7.94 -18.71 -1.83
CA LEU A 91 -8.99 -18.79 -2.85
C LEU A 91 -9.28 -20.24 -3.26
N ILE A 92 -8.25 -21.08 -3.38
CA ILE A 92 -8.41 -22.52 -3.67
C ILE A 92 -9.19 -23.21 -2.55
N GLU A 93 -8.85 -22.94 -1.28
CA GLU A 93 -9.55 -23.52 -0.14
C GLU A 93 -10.99 -23.01 -0.03
N LEU A 94 -11.23 -21.70 -0.21
CA LEU A 94 -12.59 -21.14 -0.25
C LEU A 94 -13.44 -21.75 -1.37
N LYS A 95 -12.84 -22.04 -2.53
CA LYS A 95 -13.52 -22.74 -3.63
C LYS A 95 -13.87 -24.19 -3.26
N LYS A 96 -12.95 -24.92 -2.61
CA LYS A 96 -13.21 -26.29 -2.11
C LYS A 96 -14.33 -26.31 -1.06
N GLU A 97 -14.42 -25.27 -0.24
CA GLU A 97 -15.49 -25.08 0.75
C GLU A 97 -16.84 -24.65 0.13
N GLY A 98 -16.90 -24.36 -1.17
CA GLY A 98 -18.10 -23.87 -1.85
C GLY A 98 -18.43 -22.40 -1.57
N LYS A 99 -17.45 -21.60 -1.10
CA LYS A 99 -17.62 -20.20 -0.70
C LYS A 99 -17.12 -19.17 -1.71
N ALA A 100 -16.51 -19.57 -2.83
CA ALA A 100 -16.03 -18.65 -3.88
C ALA A 100 -16.43 -19.13 -5.28
N VAL A 101 -16.88 -18.19 -6.13
CA VAL A 101 -17.30 -18.43 -7.52
C VAL A 101 -16.18 -17.99 -8.47
N GLU A 102 -16.05 -18.70 -9.59
CA GLU A 102 -15.03 -18.49 -10.63
C GLU A 102 -15.25 -17.15 -11.34
N VAL A 103 -14.19 -16.37 -11.50
CA VAL A 103 -14.12 -15.29 -12.50
C VAL A 103 -12.94 -15.61 -13.42
N GLU A 104 -13.25 -15.83 -14.69
CA GLU A 104 -12.29 -16.17 -15.77
C GLU A 104 -11.31 -15.02 -16.08
#